data_AF-A0A4Q6BZ66-F1
#
_entry.id   AF-A0A4Q6BZ66-F1
#
_cell.length_a   1.000
_cell.length_b   1.000
_cell.length_c   1.000
_cell.angle_alpha   90.00
_cell.angle_beta   90.00
_cell.angle_gamma   90.00
#
_symmetry.space_group_name_H-M   'P 1'
#
loop_
_entity.id
_entity.type
_entity.pdbx_description
1 polymer ?
#
loop_
_entity_poly.entity_id
_entity_poly.type
_entity_poly.pdbx_seq_one_letter_code
_entity_poly.pdbx_strand_id
1 'polypeptide(L)'
;MVQCPRCGVQVTELHPVPADIIMKMQATGESVPPQVCVGCMTEVQRAIAATSGGVLMAQERAKEQHRLSLWNNRVQLIKQARACMTQKMYTEAAAAYEKYIKIMEIVFECKKGELKPELFKEGARHTELTVVASVYWDLLRIYDMSDRYAERQSNCARQLASFIRFTPIYPDIIRKAEAFQRTAKNPNVIKQFLKMSSESRPRCFIATSAFGSVYAVEVQQLRFFRDQHLKSSFLGRIFVRYYYKISPAIACTLDKHSWAKPAFRAALRLLIKCVS
;
A
#
# COMPACT_ATOMS: atom_id res chain seq x y z
N MET A 1 -25.64 -17.91 52.48
CA MET A 1 -25.49 -16.54 51.95
C MET A 1 -24.27 -15.92 52.59
N VAL A 2 -23.50 -15.16 51.84
CA VAL A 2 -22.27 -14.49 52.28
C VAL A 2 -22.47 -12.98 52.18
N GLN A 3 -21.85 -12.22 53.09
CA GLN A 3 -21.96 -10.77 53.08
C GLN A 3 -20.90 -10.17 52.14
N CYS A 4 -21.31 -9.27 51.24
CA CYS A 4 -20.37 -8.58 50.36
C CYS A 4 -19.48 -7.62 51.17
N PRO A 5 -18.14 -7.70 51.08
CA PRO A 5 -17.24 -6.85 51.87
C PRO A 5 -17.21 -5.39 51.41
N ARG A 6 -17.83 -5.05 50.26
CA ARG A 6 -17.93 -3.68 49.76
C ARG A 6 -19.26 -3.00 50.13
N CYS A 7 -20.39 -3.65 49.87
CA CYS A 7 -21.73 -3.06 50.08
C CYS A 7 -22.50 -3.60 51.28
N GLY A 8 -22.01 -4.65 51.96
CA GLY A 8 -22.65 -5.22 53.14
C GLY A 8 -23.91 -6.06 52.88
N VAL A 9 -24.35 -6.21 51.62
CA VAL A 9 -25.55 -6.99 51.25
C VAL A 9 -25.27 -8.49 51.30
N GLN A 10 -26.25 -9.28 51.73
CA GLN A 10 -26.21 -10.75 51.67
C GLN A 10 -26.43 -11.24 50.24
N VAL A 11 -25.49 -12.04 49.73
CA VAL A 11 -25.51 -12.59 48.37
C VAL A 11 -25.23 -14.09 48.36
N THR A 12 -25.46 -14.73 47.22
CA THR A 12 -25.22 -16.17 47.02
C THR A 12 -23.75 -16.49 46.86
N GLU A 13 -22.99 -15.63 46.16
CA GLU A 13 -21.58 -15.82 45.85
C GLU A 13 -20.83 -14.49 45.71
N LEU A 14 -19.50 -14.56 45.85
CA LEU A 14 -18.59 -13.45 45.61
C LEU A 14 -17.68 -13.80 44.42
N HIS A 15 -17.35 -12.79 43.63
CA HIS A 15 -16.48 -12.93 42.48
C HIS A 15 -15.13 -12.24 42.73
N PRO A 16 -14.02 -12.86 42.31
CA PRO A 16 -12.71 -12.22 42.40
C PRO A 16 -12.67 -10.97 41.53
N VAL A 17 -12.15 -9.88 42.09
CA VAL A 17 -11.86 -8.66 41.36
C VAL A 17 -10.50 -8.82 40.67
N PRO A 18 -10.44 -8.70 39.33
CA PRO A 18 -9.18 -8.73 38.60
C PRO A 18 -8.15 -7.73 39.16
N ALA A 19 -6.88 -8.14 39.25
CA ALA A 19 -5.82 -7.31 39.82
C ALA A 19 -5.65 -5.96 39.07
N ASP A 20 -5.90 -5.93 37.76
CA ASP A 20 -5.83 -4.70 36.96
C ASP A 20 -6.93 -3.69 37.36
N ILE A 21 -8.10 -4.17 37.77
CA ILE A 21 -9.22 -3.35 38.26
C ILE A 21 -8.89 -2.77 39.64
N ILE A 22 -8.34 -3.57 40.55
CA ILE A 22 -7.92 -3.11 41.88
C ILE A 22 -6.86 -2.01 41.75
N MET A 23 -5.85 -2.23 40.91
CA MET A 23 -4.77 -1.26 40.68
C MET A 23 -5.30 0.05 40.07
N LYS A 24 -6.25 -0.02 39.12
CA LYS A 24 -6.90 1.16 38.52
C LYS A 24 -7.73 1.96 39.53
N MET A 25 -8.44 1.30 40.44
CA MET A 25 -9.24 1.98 41.47
C MET A 25 -8.37 2.57 42.57
N GLN A 26 -7.27 1.91 42.94
CA GLN A 26 -6.28 2.48 43.86
C GLN A 26 -5.66 3.75 43.30
N ALA A 27 -5.42 3.81 41.98
CA ALA A 27 -4.93 5.02 41.31
C ALA A 27 -5.93 6.20 41.35
N THR A 28 -7.23 5.93 41.54
CA THR A 28 -8.25 6.96 41.78
C THR A 28 -8.50 7.24 43.26
N GLY A 29 -7.74 6.63 44.16
CA GLY A 29 -7.89 6.78 45.62
C GLY A 29 -8.95 5.89 46.26
N GLU A 30 -9.57 4.97 45.51
CA GLU A 30 -10.56 4.02 46.04
C GLU A 30 -9.95 2.62 46.25
N SER A 31 -10.11 2.09 47.46
CA SER A 31 -9.75 0.71 47.80
C SER A 31 -10.90 -0.24 47.47
N VAL A 32 -10.63 -1.30 46.70
CA VAL A 32 -11.61 -2.34 46.37
C VAL A 32 -11.17 -3.69 46.97
N PRO A 33 -12.04 -4.39 47.72
CA PRO A 33 -11.74 -5.73 48.23
C PRO A 33 -11.45 -6.74 47.11
N PRO A 34 -10.64 -7.79 47.36
CA PRO A 34 -10.25 -8.77 46.34
C PRO A 34 -11.42 -9.63 45.83
N GLN A 35 -12.54 -9.68 46.55
CA GLN A 35 -13.76 -10.34 46.11
C GLN A 35 -14.98 -9.47 46.46
N VAL A 36 -15.94 -9.35 45.53
CA VAL A 36 -17.16 -8.55 45.71
C VAL A 36 -18.36 -9.23 45.04
N CYS A 37 -19.58 -8.80 45.35
CA CYS A 37 -20.77 -9.28 44.64
C CYS A 37 -20.86 -8.72 43.19
N VAL A 38 -21.70 -9.33 42.34
CA VAL A 38 -21.91 -8.91 40.93
C VAL A 38 -22.29 -7.43 40.79
N GLY A 39 -23.17 -6.92 41.67
CA GLY A 39 -23.59 -5.53 41.66
C GLY A 39 -22.41 -4.57 41.86
N CYS A 40 -21.62 -4.82 42.91
CA CYS A 40 -20.39 -4.09 43.19
C CYS A 40 -19.35 -4.20 42.07
N MET A 41 -19.18 -5.38 41.46
CA MET A 41 -18.29 -5.55 40.31
C MET A 41 -18.71 -4.64 39.14
N THR A 42 -20.01 -4.58 38.87
CA THR A 42 -20.57 -3.77 37.78
C THR A 42 -20.38 -2.27 38.04
N GLU A 43 -20.54 -1.83 39.29
CA GLU A 43 -20.28 -0.45 39.71
C GLU A 43 -18.81 -0.07 39.56
N VAL A 44 -17.90 -0.93 40.03
CA VAL A 44 -16.44 -0.75 39.88
C VAL A 44 -16.04 -0.62 38.41
N GLN A 45 -16.56 -1.51 37.56
CA GLN A 45 -16.31 -1.46 36.12
C GLN A 45 -16.83 -0.15 35.49
N ARG A 46 -18.01 0.31 35.92
CA ARG A 46 -18.57 1.61 35.48
C ARG A 46 -17.72 2.78 35.94
N ALA A 47 -17.27 2.79 37.19
CA ALA A 47 -16.41 3.83 37.73
C ALA A 47 -15.10 3.93 36.94
N ILE A 48 -14.43 2.80 36.68
CA ILE A 48 -13.23 2.76 35.83
C ILE A 48 -13.52 3.27 34.41
N ALA A 49 -14.62 2.84 33.79
CA ALA A 49 -14.98 3.28 32.45
C ALA A 49 -15.25 4.80 32.35
N ALA A 50 -15.76 5.41 33.43
CA ALA A 50 -16.03 6.85 33.52
C ALA A 50 -14.78 7.70 33.80
N THR A 51 -13.66 7.10 34.23
CA THR A 51 -12.40 7.83 34.40
C THR A 51 -11.87 8.36 33.06
N SER A 52 -11.05 9.43 33.10
CA SER A 52 -10.39 9.96 31.91
C SER A 52 -9.59 8.90 31.15
N GLY A 53 -8.89 8.01 31.85
CA GLY A 53 -8.19 6.86 31.25
C GLY A 53 -9.11 5.82 30.63
N GLY A 54 -10.26 5.53 31.27
CA GLY A 54 -11.28 4.62 30.74
C GLY A 54 -11.92 5.12 29.45
N VAL A 55 -12.26 6.42 29.40
CA VAL A 55 -12.83 7.07 28.21
C VAL A 55 -11.82 7.07 27.05
N LEU A 56 -10.56 7.40 27.31
CA LEU A 56 -9.51 7.39 26.27
C LEU A 56 -9.31 5.99 25.66
N MET A 57 -9.21 4.95 26.49
CA MET A 57 -9.11 3.56 26.02
C MET A 57 -10.34 3.13 25.20
N ALA A 58 -11.54 3.52 25.61
CA ALA A 58 -12.76 3.22 24.87
C ALA A 58 -12.75 3.92 23.49
N GLN A 59 -12.30 5.18 23.44
CA GLN A 59 -12.14 5.93 22.19
C GLN A 59 -11.08 5.29 21.27
N GLU A 60 -9.94 4.86 21.81
CA GLU A 60 -8.89 4.17 21.04
C GLU A 60 -9.39 2.83 20.48
N ARG A 61 -10.09 2.02 21.29
CA ARG A 61 -10.72 0.77 20.82
C ARG A 61 -11.77 1.02 19.75
N ALA A 62 -12.60 2.06 19.92
CA ALA A 62 -13.60 2.42 18.92
C ALA A 62 -12.94 2.88 17.60
N LYS A 63 -11.84 3.65 17.68
CA LYS A 63 -11.04 4.05 16.51
C LYS A 63 -10.44 2.82 15.81
N GLU A 64 -9.88 1.87 16.57
CA GLU A 64 -9.32 0.63 16.03
C GLU A 64 -10.39 -0.22 15.33
N GLN A 65 -11.53 -0.43 15.99
CA GLN A 65 -12.67 -1.17 15.42
C GLN A 65 -13.19 -0.49 14.16
N HIS A 66 -13.27 0.84 14.16
CA HIS A 66 -13.67 1.60 12.98
C HIS A 66 -12.70 1.38 11.81
N ARG A 67 -11.39 1.45 12.04
CA ARG A 67 -10.36 1.18 11.02
C ARG A 67 -10.45 -0.23 10.47
N LEU A 68 -10.60 -1.23 11.33
CA LEU A 68 -10.78 -2.62 10.94
C LEU A 68 -12.03 -2.82 10.08
N SER A 69 -13.14 -2.18 10.45
CA SER A 69 -14.38 -2.20 9.67
C SER A 69 -14.19 -1.59 8.27
N LEU A 70 -13.52 -0.43 8.18
CA LEU A 70 -13.21 0.20 6.89
C LEU A 70 -12.31 -0.69 6.03
N TRP A 71 -11.28 -1.28 6.63
CA TRP A 71 -10.38 -2.21 5.95
C TRP A 71 -11.15 -3.40 5.38
N ASN A 72 -12.02 -4.04 6.16
CA ASN A 72 -12.78 -5.21 5.69
C ASN A 72 -13.74 -4.88 4.54
N ASN A 73 -14.32 -3.68 4.54
CA ASN A 73 -15.28 -3.25 3.51
C ASN A 73 -14.63 -2.66 2.25
N ARG A 74 -13.34 -2.33 2.26
CA ARG A 74 -12.63 -1.65 1.16
C ARG A 74 -12.79 -2.34 -0.21
N VAL A 75 -12.84 -3.68 -0.22
CA VAL A 75 -12.89 -4.47 -1.46
C VAL A 75 -14.21 -4.25 -2.20
N GLN A 76 -15.30 -3.99 -1.47
CA GLN A 76 -16.60 -3.70 -2.09
C GLN A 76 -16.56 -2.41 -2.92
N LEU A 77 -15.81 -1.39 -2.48
CA LEU A 77 -15.63 -0.15 -3.24
C LEU A 77 -14.94 -0.40 -4.58
N ILE A 78 -13.92 -1.27 -4.61
CA ILE A 78 -13.23 -1.64 -5.86
C ILE A 78 -14.17 -2.39 -6.80
N LYS A 79 -14.97 -3.32 -6.26
CA LYS A 79 -15.96 -4.06 -7.06
C LYS A 79 -17.01 -3.11 -7.65
N GLN A 80 -17.54 -2.21 -6.84
CA GLN A 80 -18.51 -1.19 -7.27
C GLN A 80 -17.90 -0.29 -8.35
N ALA A 81 -16.71 0.26 -8.11
CA ALA A 81 -16.05 1.16 -9.06
C ALA A 81 -15.83 0.49 -10.43
N ARG A 82 -15.38 -0.78 -10.45
CA ARG A 82 -15.20 -1.55 -11.68
C ARG A 82 -16.51 -1.83 -12.41
N ALA A 83 -17.59 -2.12 -11.68
CA ALA A 83 -18.92 -2.28 -12.28
C ALA A 83 -19.39 -0.97 -12.93
N CYS A 84 -19.22 0.16 -12.24
CA CYS A 84 -19.51 1.49 -12.78
C CYS A 84 -18.66 1.80 -14.03
N MET A 85 -17.38 1.41 -14.05
CA MET A 85 -16.51 1.55 -15.23
C MET A 85 -17.04 0.77 -16.43
N THR A 86 -17.50 -0.47 -16.25
CA THR A 86 -18.12 -1.28 -17.32
C THR A 86 -19.40 -0.63 -17.86
N GLN A 87 -20.16 0.03 -16.99
CA GLN A 87 -21.39 0.75 -17.33
C GLN A 87 -21.13 2.19 -17.82
N LYS A 88 -19.87 2.62 -17.94
CA LYS A 88 -19.46 4.00 -18.31
C LYS A 88 -19.98 5.08 -17.33
N MET A 89 -20.33 4.69 -16.10
CA MET A 89 -20.71 5.57 -15.00
C MET A 89 -19.46 6.12 -14.30
N TYR A 90 -18.74 7.01 -14.99
CA TYR A 90 -17.40 7.42 -14.56
C TYR A 90 -17.38 8.28 -13.30
N THR A 91 -18.42 9.07 -13.04
CA THR A 91 -18.52 9.92 -11.85
C THR A 91 -18.64 9.06 -10.59
N GLU A 92 -19.50 8.04 -10.65
CA GLU A 92 -19.73 7.07 -9.58
C GLU A 92 -18.51 6.18 -9.38
N ALA A 93 -17.86 5.76 -10.48
CA ALA A 93 -16.59 5.05 -10.42
C ALA A 93 -15.51 5.87 -9.71
N ALA A 94 -15.36 7.15 -10.06
CA ALA A 94 -14.41 8.05 -9.40
C ALA A 94 -14.73 8.21 -7.91
N ALA A 95 -15.99 8.42 -7.54
CA ALA A 95 -16.40 8.54 -6.14
C ALA A 95 -16.05 7.28 -5.32
N ALA A 96 -16.29 6.09 -5.87
CA ALA A 96 -15.95 4.83 -5.21
C ALA A 96 -14.42 4.64 -5.08
N TYR A 97 -13.65 4.99 -6.12
CA TYR A 97 -12.19 4.97 -6.08
C TYR A 97 -11.59 5.99 -5.10
N GLU A 98 -12.08 7.23 -5.09
CA GLU A 98 -11.67 8.27 -4.13
C GLU A 98 -11.96 7.82 -2.69
N LYS A 99 -13.13 7.19 -2.45
CA LYS A 99 -13.48 6.64 -1.13
C LYS A 99 -12.56 5.51 -0.71
N TYR A 100 -12.15 4.65 -1.64
CA TYR A 100 -11.15 3.61 -1.37
C TYR A 100 -9.80 4.22 -0.95
N ILE A 101 -9.29 5.23 -1.68
CA ILE A 101 -8.04 5.91 -1.32
C ILE A 101 -8.16 6.57 0.06
N LYS A 102 -9.31 7.20 0.35
CA LYS A 102 -9.58 7.79 1.67
C LYS A 102 -9.52 6.76 2.80
N ILE A 103 -10.05 5.55 2.57
CA ILE A 103 -9.93 4.45 3.54
C ILE A 103 -8.47 4.06 3.74
N MET A 104 -7.66 3.99 2.68
CA MET A 104 -6.22 3.72 2.82
C MET A 104 -5.54 4.78 3.68
N GLU A 105 -5.81 6.06 3.43
CA GLU A 105 -5.25 7.16 4.23
C GLU A 105 -5.60 7.05 5.72
N ILE A 106 -6.85 6.69 6.04
CA ILE A 106 -7.30 6.49 7.42
C ILE A 106 -6.63 5.27 8.07
N VAL A 107 -6.58 4.14 7.36
CA VAL A 107 -6.02 2.88 7.88
C VAL A 107 -4.52 3.02 8.14
N PHE A 108 -3.80 3.72 7.26
CA PHE A 108 -2.36 3.96 7.39
C PHE A 108 -2.02 5.25 8.17
N GLU A 109 -3.02 5.92 8.75
CA GLU A 109 -2.85 7.14 9.55
C GLU A 109 -2.03 8.25 8.85
N CYS A 110 -2.20 8.41 7.53
CA CYS A 110 -1.52 9.46 6.78
C CYS A 110 -2.48 10.58 6.39
N LYS A 111 -1.93 11.79 6.15
CA LYS A 111 -2.75 12.91 5.68
C LYS A 111 -3.21 12.68 4.24
N LYS A 112 -4.23 13.46 3.84
CA LYS A 112 -4.75 13.44 2.48
C LYS A 112 -3.63 13.69 1.46
N GLY A 113 -3.46 12.77 0.51
CA GLY A 113 -2.42 12.85 -0.52
C GLY A 113 -1.02 12.43 -0.09
N GLU A 114 -0.82 12.00 1.17
CA GLU A 114 0.46 11.53 1.70
C GLU A 114 0.59 10.01 1.73
N LEU A 115 -0.33 9.28 1.07
CA LEU A 115 -0.24 7.84 0.93
C LEU A 115 1.03 7.47 0.12
N LYS A 116 1.87 6.61 0.68
CA LYS A 116 3.17 6.22 0.09
C LYS A 116 3.35 4.71 0.04
N PRO A 117 4.09 4.16 -0.95
CA PRO A 117 4.33 2.72 -1.05
C PRO A 117 5.00 2.10 0.18
N GLU A 118 5.82 2.88 0.90
CA GLU A 118 6.53 2.40 2.08
C GLU A 118 5.62 1.97 3.23
N LEU A 119 4.37 2.45 3.25
CA LEU A 119 3.37 2.10 4.26
C LEU A 119 2.86 0.65 4.10
N PHE A 120 3.09 0.03 2.94
CA PHE A 120 2.54 -1.28 2.57
C PHE A 120 3.54 -2.44 2.72
N LYS A 121 4.69 -2.22 3.39
CA LYS A 121 5.83 -3.16 3.43
C LYS A 121 5.59 -4.47 4.21
N GLU A 122 4.51 -4.59 4.99
CA GLU A 122 4.29 -5.73 5.90
C GLU A 122 3.09 -6.62 5.49
N GLY A 123 3.33 -7.92 5.38
CA GLY A 123 2.30 -8.97 5.29
C GLY A 123 1.33 -8.84 4.11
N ALA A 124 0.03 -9.09 4.38
CA ALA A 124 -1.08 -9.03 3.41
C ALA A 124 -1.31 -7.65 2.75
N ARG A 125 -0.53 -6.63 3.14
CA ARG A 125 -0.62 -5.26 2.62
C ARG A 125 0.19 -5.08 1.33
N HIS A 126 1.14 -5.96 1.02
CA HIS A 126 1.93 -5.88 -0.22
C HIS A 126 1.08 -6.09 -1.48
N THR A 127 0.07 -6.96 -1.44
CA THR A 127 -0.87 -7.14 -2.57
C THR A 127 -1.72 -5.91 -2.83
N GLU A 128 -1.99 -5.13 -1.79
CA GLU A 128 -2.79 -3.90 -1.86
C GLU A 128 -2.08 -2.80 -2.67
N LEU A 129 -0.74 -2.78 -2.76
CA LEU A 129 0.02 -1.89 -3.64
C LEU A 129 -0.47 -1.98 -5.10
N THR A 130 -0.76 -3.19 -5.55
CA THR A 130 -1.26 -3.46 -6.91
C THR A 130 -2.67 -2.90 -7.09
N VAL A 131 -3.51 -3.00 -6.06
CA VAL A 131 -4.87 -2.43 -6.07
C VAL A 131 -4.78 -0.90 -6.14
N VAL A 132 -4.01 -0.27 -5.25
CA VAL A 132 -3.80 1.19 -5.24
C VAL A 132 -3.27 1.69 -6.58
N ALA A 133 -2.28 1.01 -7.17
CA ALA A 133 -1.78 1.37 -8.50
C ALA A 133 -2.87 1.24 -9.59
N SER A 134 -3.68 0.17 -9.57
CA SER A 134 -4.80 0.03 -10.53
C SER A 134 -5.85 1.13 -10.37
N VAL A 135 -6.13 1.55 -9.12
CA VAL A 135 -7.08 2.64 -8.81
C VAL A 135 -6.59 3.97 -9.35
N TYR A 136 -5.33 4.34 -9.11
CA TYR A 136 -4.77 5.57 -9.66
C TYR A 136 -4.71 5.57 -11.19
N TRP A 137 -4.48 4.42 -11.83
CA TRP A 137 -4.55 4.29 -13.28
C TRP A 137 -5.97 4.53 -13.82
N ASP A 138 -7.01 4.02 -13.15
CA ASP A 138 -8.39 4.26 -13.56
C ASP A 138 -8.82 5.71 -13.32
N LEU A 139 -8.50 6.29 -12.16
CA LEU A 139 -8.75 7.71 -11.87
C LEU A 139 -8.04 8.64 -12.86
N LEU A 140 -6.79 8.33 -13.23
CA LEU A 140 -6.03 9.08 -14.23
C LEU A 140 -6.78 9.18 -15.57
N ARG A 141 -7.44 8.09 -15.98
CA ARG A 141 -8.24 8.03 -17.22
C ARG A 141 -9.59 8.72 -17.06
N ILE A 142 -10.27 8.54 -15.93
CA ILE A 142 -11.56 9.20 -15.67
C ILE A 142 -11.39 10.72 -15.68
N TYR A 143 -10.36 11.24 -15.02
CA TYR A 143 -10.12 12.69 -14.96
C TYR A 143 -9.63 13.28 -16.29
N ASP A 144 -9.15 12.48 -17.23
CA ASP A 144 -8.78 12.95 -18.57
C ASP A 144 -10.00 13.46 -19.36
N MET A 145 -11.22 13.05 -18.99
CA MET A 145 -12.44 13.44 -19.70
C MET A 145 -12.77 14.94 -19.63
N SER A 146 -12.26 15.66 -18.61
CA SER A 146 -12.57 17.08 -18.41
C SER A 146 -11.42 17.84 -17.78
N ASP A 147 -11.12 19.03 -18.32
CA ASP A 147 -10.03 19.88 -17.84
C ASP A 147 -10.31 20.45 -16.44
N ARG A 148 -11.57 20.43 -15.99
CA ARG A 148 -11.95 20.71 -14.59
C ARG A 148 -11.18 19.84 -13.59
N TYR A 149 -10.76 18.64 -14.00
CA TYR A 149 -10.05 17.69 -13.15
C TYR A 149 -8.54 17.67 -13.37
N ALA A 150 -7.95 18.65 -14.08
CA ALA A 150 -6.53 18.66 -14.44
C ALA A 150 -5.59 18.49 -13.24
N GLU A 151 -5.87 19.16 -12.12
CA GLU A 151 -5.06 19.02 -10.90
C GLU A 151 -5.19 17.60 -10.30
N ARG A 152 -6.42 17.06 -10.24
CA ARG A 152 -6.66 15.70 -9.74
C ARG A 152 -6.00 14.65 -10.64
N GLN A 153 -6.05 14.84 -11.95
CA GLN A 153 -5.39 13.99 -12.94
C GLN A 153 -3.87 14.00 -12.74
N SER A 154 -3.28 15.18 -12.58
CA SER A 154 -1.84 15.35 -12.33
C SER A 154 -1.42 14.70 -11.01
N ASN A 155 -2.25 14.80 -9.97
CA ASN A 155 -2.02 14.14 -8.69
C ASN A 155 -2.06 12.61 -8.83
N CYS A 156 -3.02 12.07 -9.60
CA CYS A 156 -3.09 10.64 -9.91
C CYS A 156 -1.87 10.16 -10.69
N ALA A 157 -1.38 10.94 -11.66
CA ALA A 157 -0.16 10.62 -12.40
C ALA A 157 1.07 10.51 -11.48
N ARG A 158 1.24 11.45 -10.55
CA ARG A 158 2.34 11.45 -9.57
C ARG A 158 2.25 10.26 -8.62
N GLN A 159 1.06 10.00 -8.08
CA GLN A 159 0.84 8.87 -7.19
C GLN A 159 1.00 7.53 -7.92
N LEU A 160 0.42 7.38 -9.11
CA LEU A 160 0.61 6.16 -9.90
C LEU A 160 2.09 5.86 -10.14
N ALA A 161 2.90 6.87 -10.50
CA ALA A 161 4.33 6.71 -10.71
C ALA A 161 5.10 6.30 -9.44
N SER A 162 4.62 6.66 -8.25
CA SER A 162 5.22 6.25 -6.97
C SER A 162 4.93 4.79 -6.67
N PHE A 163 3.68 4.34 -6.87
CA PHE A 163 3.22 2.98 -6.56
C PHE A 163 3.62 1.96 -7.62
N ILE A 164 3.42 2.26 -8.91
CA ILE A 164 3.40 1.27 -9.98
C ILE A 164 4.71 0.46 -10.06
N ARG A 165 5.85 1.07 -9.72
CA ARG A 165 7.18 0.44 -9.76
C ARG A 165 7.35 -0.76 -8.83
N PHE A 166 6.54 -0.84 -7.78
CA PHE A 166 6.58 -1.91 -6.78
C PHE A 166 5.53 -2.99 -7.05
N THR A 167 4.85 -2.92 -8.19
CA THR A 167 3.75 -3.83 -8.52
C THR A 167 4.10 -4.71 -9.73
N PRO A 168 3.61 -5.96 -9.77
CA PRO A 168 3.81 -6.84 -10.92
C PRO A 168 3.14 -6.34 -12.20
N ILE A 169 2.13 -5.48 -12.09
CA ILE A 169 1.39 -4.93 -13.23
C ILE A 169 2.10 -3.77 -13.93
N TYR A 170 3.30 -3.37 -13.49
CA TYR A 170 4.09 -2.29 -14.09
C TYR A 170 4.20 -2.37 -15.62
N PRO A 171 4.63 -3.49 -16.24
CA PRO A 171 4.81 -3.54 -17.68
C PRO A 171 3.51 -3.35 -18.46
N ASP A 172 2.41 -3.86 -17.92
CA ASP A 172 1.08 -3.74 -18.52
C ASP A 172 0.55 -2.31 -18.45
N ILE A 173 0.64 -1.67 -17.28
CA ILE A 173 0.19 -0.27 -17.10
C ILE A 173 1.00 0.68 -17.97
N ILE A 174 2.32 0.49 -18.10
CA ILE A 174 3.09 1.36 -18.99
C ILE A 174 2.69 1.17 -20.45
N ARG A 175 2.55 -0.07 -20.93
CA ARG A 175 2.08 -0.32 -22.31
C ARG A 175 0.71 0.33 -22.56
N LYS A 176 -0.21 0.21 -21.61
CA LYS A 176 -1.52 0.86 -21.67
C LYS A 176 -1.41 2.39 -21.67
N ALA A 177 -0.49 2.96 -20.90
CA ALA A 177 -0.24 4.40 -20.87
C ALA A 177 0.36 4.93 -22.18
N GLU A 178 1.31 4.23 -22.78
CA GLU A 178 1.86 4.58 -24.10
C GLU A 178 0.79 4.55 -25.20
N ALA A 179 -0.11 3.56 -25.16
CA ALA A 179 -1.25 3.49 -26.07
C ALA A 179 -2.24 4.62 -25.82
N PHE A 180 -2.63 4.83 -24.55
CA PHE A 180 -3.60 5.84 -24.14
C PHE A 180 -3.11 7.27 -24.43
N GLN A 181 -1.80 7.54 -24.31
CA GLN A 181 -1.21 8.84 -24.62
C GLN A 181 -1.60 9.37 -26.01
N ARG A 182 -1.81 8.48 -26.99
CA ARG A 182 -2.14 8.86 -28.38
C ARG A 182 -3.56 9.40 -28.52
N THR A 183 -4.46 9.02 -27.63
CA THR A 183 -5.88 9.37 -27.64
C THR A 183 -6.30 10.20 -26.44
N ALA A 184 -5.37 10.51 -25.53
CA ALA A 184 -5.64 11.27 -24.32
C ALA A 184 -5.97 12.72 -24.66
N LYS A 185 -6.94 13.30 -23.95
CA LYS A 185 -7.26 14.72 -24.01
C LYS A 185 -6.10 15.56 -23.44
N ASN A 186 -5.44 15.07 -22.39
CA ASN A 186 -4.29 15.71 -21.75
C ASN A 186 -3.01 14.85 -21.90
N PRO A 187 -2.43 14.74 -23.12
CA PRO A 187 -1.29 13.84 -23.37
C PRO A 187 -0.03 14.22 -22.60
N ASN A 188 0.13 15.49 -22.21
CA ASN A 188 1.27 15.95 -21.42
C ASN A 188 1.30 15.35 -20.02
N VAL A 189 0.13 15.14 -19.39
CA VAL A 189 0.04 14.49 -18.07
C VAL A 189 0.49 13.03 -18.18
N ILE A 190 0.10 12.35 -19.25
CA ILE A 190 0.51 10.96 -19.51
C ILE A 190 2.02 10.87 -19.80
N LYS A 191 2.58 11.79 -20.59
CA LYS A 191 4.03 11.90 -20.81
C LYS A 191 4.79 12.10 -19.50
N GLN A 192 4.28 12.96 -18.61
CA GLN A 192 4.89 13.20 -17.31
C GLN A 192 4.84 11.93 -16.43
N PHE A 193 3.70 11.23 -16.40
CA PHE A 193 3.57 9.94 -15.73
C PHE A 193 4.60 8.92 -16.22
N LEU A 194 4.72 8.75 -17.55
CA LEU A 194 5.68 7.83 -18.17
C LEU A 194 7.12 8.19 -17.79
N LYS A 195 7.47 9.49 -17.86
CA LYS A 195 8.77 10.01 -17.45
C LYS A 195 9.09 9.65 -15.99
N MET A 196 8.23 10.02 -15.05
CA MET A 196 8.42 9.74 -13.61
C MET A 196 8.51 8.23 -13.31
N SER A 197 7.76 7.42 -14.04
CA SER A 197 7.76 5.95 -13.91
C SER A 197 9.00 5.27 -14.49
N SER A 198 9.74 5.98 -15.35
CA SER A 198 10.98 5.51 -15.97
C SER A 198 12.23 5.95 -15.20
N GLU A 199 12.26 7.19 -14.70
CA GLU A 199 13.40 7.78 -13.96
C GLU A 199 13.68 7.05 -12.65
N SER A 200 12.64 6.52 -12.03
CA SER A 200 12.68 5.94 -10.70
C SER A 200 12.93 4.43 -10.66
N ARG A 201 13.02 3.76 -11.82
CA ARG A 201 13.33 2.33 -11.88
C ARG A 201 14.78 2.13 -12.33
N PRO A 202 15.62 1.44 -11.55
CA PRO A 202 17.02 1.24 -11.93
C PRO A 202 17.11 0.45 -13.24
N ARG A 203 17.67 1.09 -14.28
CA ARG A 203 17.79 0.54 -15.65
C ARG A 203 18.72 -0.65 -15.69
N CYS A 204 18.40 -1.70 -16.44
CA CYS A 204 19.40 -2.69 -16.83
C CYS A 204 20.06 -2.21 -18.13
N PHE A 205 21.04 -1.31 -18.02
CA PHE A 205 21.64 -0.57 -19.14
C PHE A 205 22.00 -1.43 -20.37
N ILE A 206 22.79 -2.50 -20.19
CA ILE A 206 23.20 -3.38 -21.30
C ILE A 206 21.99 -4.05 -21.94
N ALA A 207 21.10 -4.63 -21.13
CA ALA A 207 19.91 -5.30 -21.65
C ALA A 207 18.96 -4.33 -22.37
N THR A 208 18.74 -3.13 -21.82
CA THR A 208 17.93 -2.09 -22.46
C THR A 208 18.53 -1.63 -23.79
N SER A 209 19.84 -1.42 -23.86
CA SER A 209 20.53 -1.08 -25.12
C SER A 209 20.43 -2.20 -26.16
N ALA A 210 20.61 -3.46 -25.74
CA ALA A 210 20.54 -4.63 -26.62
C ALA A 210 19.12 -4.84 -27.19
N PHE A 211 18.09 -4.83 -26.34
CA PHE A 211 16.70 -5.09 -26.74
C PHE A 211 15.92 -3.85 -27.20
N GLY A 212 16.50 -2.65 -27.05
CA GLY A 212 15.94 -1.40 -27.57
C GLY A 212 14.74 -0.85 -26.79
N SER A 213 14.25 -1.57 -25.77
CA SER A 213 13.15 -1.11 -24.93
C SER A 213 13.37 -1.50 -23.48
N VAL A 214 13.07 -0.57 -22.56
CA VAL A 214 13.02 -0.87 -21.13
C VAL A 214 11.90 -1.86 -20.78
N TYR A 215 10.92 -2.06 -21.67
CA TYR A 215 9.75 -2.92 -21.51
C TYR A 215 9.86 -4.25 -22.26
N ALA A 216 10.98 -4.51 -22.95
CA ALA A 216 11.21 -5.81 -23.58
C ALA A 216 11.09 -6.94 -22.54
N VAL A 217 10.47 -8.06 -22.94
CA VAL A 217 10.19 -9.20 -22.04
C VAL A 217 11.48 -9.69 -21.38
N GLU A 218 12.55 -9.81 -22.17
CA GLU A 218 13.87 -10.20 -21.69
C GLU A 218 14.43 -9.24 -20.63
N VAL A 219 14.24 -7.94 -20.82
CA VAL A 219 14.67 -6.92 -19.85
C VAL A 219 13.86 -7.03 -18.55
N GLN A 220 12.58 -7.37 -18.62
CA GLN A 220 11.76 -7.58 -17.42
C GLN A 220 12.19 -8.83 -16.66
N GLN A 221 12.47 -9.95 -17.35
CA GLN A 221 12.96 -11.17 -16.73
C GLN A 221 14.29 -10.95 -15.99
N LEU A 222 15.25 -10.27 -16.63
CA LEU A 222 16.52 -9.93 -16.00
C LEU A 222 16.37 -9.01 -14.78
N ARG A 223 15.42 -8.07 -14.82
CA ARG A 223 15.09 -7.21 -13.67
C ARG A 223 14.49 -8.01 -12.53
N PHE A 224 13.60 -8.95 -12.83
CA PHE A 224 13.00 -9.84 -11.83
C PHE A 224 14.07 -10.68 -11.15
N PHE A 225 14.96 -11.31 -11.92
CA PHE A 225 16.11 -12.06 -11.38
C PHE A 225 16.99 -11.20 -10.48
N ARG A 226 17.31 -9.97 -10.92
CA ARG A 226 18.07 -9.00 -10.12
C ARG A 226 17.38 -8.70 -8.79
N ASP A 227 16.08 -8.42 -8.84
CA ASP A 227 15.33 -7.95 -7.69
C ASP A 227 15.02 -9.06 -6.69
N GLN A 228 14.73 -10.28 -7.14
CA GLN A 228 14.36 -11.41 -6.28
C GLN A 228 15.55 -12.26 -5.80
N HIS A 229 16.57 -12.45 -6.64
CA HIS A 229 17.69 -13.35 -6.34
C HIS A 229 19.00 -12.61 -6.06
N LEU A 230 19.38 -11.62 -6.88
CA LEU A 230 20.66 -10.93 -6.66
C LEU A 230 20.61 -10.00 -5.44
N LYS A 231 19.52 -9.25 -5.24
CA LYS A 231 19.43 -8.32 -4.11
C LYS A 231 19.27 -8.99 -2.75
N SER A 232 18.83 -10.25 -2.69
CA SER A 232 18.67 -11.00 -1.44
C SER A 232 19.99 -11.53 -0.88
N SER A 233 21.05 -11.63 -1.69
CA SER A 233 22.37 -12.09 -1.25
C SER A 233 23.41 -10.97 -1.14
N PHE A 234 24.41 -11.12 -0.27
CA PHE A 234 25.50 -10.14 -0.13
C PHE A 234 26.32 -10.01 -1.42
N LEU A 235 26.73 -11.13 -2.01
CA LEU A 235 27.47 -11.16 -3.27
C LEU A 235 26.65 -10.59 -4.43
N GLY A 236 25.36 -10.92 -4.51
CA GLY A 236 24.50 -10.37 -5.55
C GLY A 236 24.34 -8.84 -5.43
N ARG A 237 24.27 -8.28 -4.21
CA ARG A 237 24.28 -6.82 -4.01
C ARG A 237 25.59 -6.17 -4.50
N ILE A 238 26.73 -6.80 -4.27
CA ILE A 238 28.03 -6.32 -4.79
C ILE A 238 28.03 -6.36 -6.32
N PHE A 239 27.63 -7.47 -6.93
CA PHE A 239 27.51 -7.62 -8.38
C PHE A 239 26.64 -6.51 -8.98
N VAL A 240 25.47 -6.26 -8.39
CA VAL A 240 24.56 -5.21 -8.84
C VAL A 240 25.22 -3.84 -8.80
N ARG A 241 25.97 -3.50 -7.73
CA ARG A 241 26.69 -2.21 -7.66
C ARG A 241 27.73 -2.07 -8.77
N TYR A 242 28.55 -3.09 -9.00
CA TYR A 242 29.54 -3.07 -10.09
C TYR A 242 28.89 -2.97 -11.46
N TYR A 243 27.82 -3.73 -11.68
CA TYR A 243 27.01 -3.62 -12.89
C TYR A 243 26.55 -2.18 -13.11
N TYR A 244 25.96 -1.52 -12.10
CA TYR A 244 25.50 -0.13 -12.23
C TYR A 244 26.63 0.89 -12.45
N LYS A 245 27.84 0.61 -11.98
CA LYS A 245 29.02 1.47 -12.17
C LYS A 245 29.55 1.40 -13.61
N ILE A 246 29.58 0.21 -14.22
CA ILE A 246 30.29 -0.02 -15.49
C ILE A 246 29.32 -0.09 -16.68
N SER A 247 28.14 -0.67 -16.48
CA SER A 247 27.17 -0.92 -17.56
C SER A 247 26.72 0.32 -18.36
N PRO A 248 26.65 1.56 -17.82
CA PRO A 248 26.30 2.72 -18.63
C PRO A 248 27.28 2.99 -19.77
N ALA A 249 28.59 2.86 -19.52
CA ALA A 249 29.61 3.08 -20.55
C ALA A 249 29.54 1.98 -21.63
N ILE A 250 29.36 0.73 -21.21
CA ILE A 250 29.19 -0.41 -22.12
C ILE A 250 27.93 -0.22 -22.99
N ALA A 251 26.82 0.18 -22.40
CA ALA A 251 25.58 0.42 -23.13
C ALA A 251 25.73 1.56 -24.15
N CYS A 252 26.42 2.64 -23.80
CA CYS A 252 26.71 3.72 -24.74
C CYS A 252 27.52 3.23 -25.96
N THR A 253 28.55 2.41 -25.74
CA THR A 253 29.33 1.81 -26.82
C THR A 253 28.49 0.84 -27.66
N LEU A 254 27.62 0.05 -27.03
CA LEU A 254 26.72 -0.89 -27.70
C LEU A 254 25.65 -0.17 -28.55
N ASP A 255 25.19 1.00 -28.12
CA ASP A 255 24.27 1.83 -28.89
C ASP A 255 24.93 2.43 -30.14
N LYS A 256 26.23 2.74 -30.07
CA LYS A 256 27.02 3.17 -31.25
C LYS A 256 27.31 2.02 -32.23
N HIS A 257 27.40 0.78 -31.74
CA HIS A 257 27.75 -0.40 -32.53
C HIS A 257 26.57 -1.37 -32.62
N SER A 258 25.56 -1.02 -33.43
CA SER A 258 24.33 -1.81 -33.60
C SER A 258 24.58 -3.25 -34.04
N TRP A 259 25.68 -3.51 -34.77
CA TRP A 259 26.10 -4.85 -35.20
C TRP A 259 26.43 -5.81 -34.05
N ALA A 260 26.80 -5.29 -32.87
CA ALA A 260 27.10 -6.11 -31.69
C ALA A 260 25.84 -6.50 -30.90
N LYS A 261 24.71 -5.80 -31.11
CA LYS A 261 23.45 -6.05 -30.37
C LYS A 261 22.94 -7.50 -30.50
N PRO A 262 22.98 -8.16 -31.67
CA PRO A 262 22.58 -9.57 -31.79
C PRO A 262 23.37 -10.51 -30.88
N ALA A 263 24.69 -10.34 -30.77
CA ALA A 263 25.54 -11.16 -29.90
C ALA A 263 25.15 -10.98 -28.41
N PHE A 264 24.95 -9.72 -27.98
CA PHE A 264 24.47 -9.43 -26.62
C PHE A 264 23.08 -10.01 -26.36
N ARG A 265 22.14 -9.94 -27.34
CA ARG A 265 20.82 -10.57 -27.20
C ARG A 265 20.92 -12.09 -27.03
N ALA A 266 21.79 -12.75 -27.79
CA ALA A 266 22.00 -14.19 -27.69
C ALA A 266 22.54 -14.58 -26.30
N ALA A 267 23.59 -13.89 -25.84
CA ALA A 267 24.18 -14.12 -24.52
C ALA A 267 23.17 -13.87 -23.38
N LEU A 268 22.41 -12.77 -23.45
CA LEU A 268 21.40 -12.43 -22.44
C LEU A 268 20.24 -13.43 -22.44
N ARG A 269 19.80 -13.93 -23.60
CA ARG A 269 18.76 -14.97 -23.68
C ARG A 269 19.24 -16.30 -23.10
N LEU A 270 20.50 -16.66 -23.30
CA LEU A 270 21.08 -17.83 -22.66
C LEU A 270 21.07 -17.66 -21.14
N LEU A 271 21.52 -16.51 -20.64
CA LEU A 271 21.48 -16.21 -19.21
C LEU A 271 20.06 -16.27 -18.65
N ILE A 272 19.07 -15.70 -19.36
CA ILE A 272 17.66 -15.79 -18.98
C ILE A 272 17.23 -17.25 -18.84
N LYS A 273 17.56 -18.12 -19.80
CA LYS A 273 17.22 -19.56 -19.71
C LYS A 273 17.87 -20.26 -18.51
N CYS A 274 19.05 -19.82 -18.08
CA CYS A 274 19.72 -20.41 -16.91
C CYS A 274 19.16 -19.92 -15.57
N VAL A 275 18.47 -18.77 -15.55
CA VAL A 275 17.97 -18.13 -14.32
C VAL A 275 16.44 -18.08 -14.21
N SER A 276 15.74 -18.59 -15.23
CA SER A 276 14.27 -18.70 -15.26
C SER A 276 13.82 -20.02 -14.69
#